data_AF-D6GWG8-F1
#
_entry.id   AF-D6GWG8-F1
#
_cell.length_a   1.000
_cell.length_b   1.000
_cell.length_c   1.000
_cell.angle_alpha   90.00
_cell.angle_beta   90.00
_cell.angle_gamma   90.00
#
_symmetry.space_group_name_H-M   'P 1'
#
loop_
_entity.id
_entity.type
_entity.pdbx_description
1 polymer ?
#
loop_
_entity_poly.entity_id
_entity_poly.type
_entity_poly.pdbx_seq_one_letter_code
_entity_poly.pdbx_strand_id
1 'polypeptide(L)'
;MTEVCPVCGLPKDLCICGTISQETQKIKIYTKKVSYLKVVTVISGMDPKTTNIKELTKKLKTKIACGGTYKDSVIELQGEHTEKAKELLLKEGFPEASFS
;
A
#
# COMPACT_ATOMS: atom_id res chain seq x y z
N MET A 1 -8.83 -16.18 26.31
CA MET A 1 -7.77 -15.21 26.65
C MET A 1 -7.87 -14.09 25.64
N THR A 2 -8.16 -12.88 26.09
CA THR A 2 -8.24 -11.68 25.23
C THR A 2 -6.85 -11.40 24.67
N GLU A 3 -6.69 -11.45 23.35
CA GLU A 3 -5.41 -11.13 22.73
C GLU A 3 -5.11 -9.64 22.96
N VAL A 4 -4.01 -9.37 23.64
CA VAL A 4 -3.55 -8.02 23.99
C VAL A 4 -2.54 -7.57 22.95
N CYS A 5 -2.64 -6.32 22.50
CA CYS A 5 -1.70 -5.74 21.56
C CYS A 5 -0.31 -5.58 22.21
N PRO A 6 0.78 -6.12 21.63
CA PRO A 6 2.13 -6.01 22.20
C PRO A 6 2.74 -4.61 22.10
N VAL A 7 2.11 -3.70 21.34
CA VAL A 7 2.59 -2.32 21.14
C VAL A 7 1.99 -1.38 22.18
N CYS A 8 0.70 -1.51 22.44
CA CYS A 8 -0.06 -0.54 23.24
C CYS A 8 -0.77 -1.17 24.46
N GLY A 9 -0.64 -2.48 24.69
CA GLY A 9 -1.16 -3.16 25.88
C GLY A 9 -2.69 -3.23 25.97
N LEU A 10 -3.39 -2.78 24.93
CA LEU A 10 -4.85 -2.76 24.86
C LEU A 10 -5.40 -4.09 24.31
N PRO A 11 -6.59 -4.53 24.75
CA PRO A 11 -7.30 -5.64 24.11
C PRO A 11 -7.48 -5.35 22.62
N LYS A 12 -7.30 -6.35 21.74
CA LYS A 12 -7.43 -6.16 20.28
C LYS A 12 -8.71 -5.44 19.86
N ASP A 13 -9.82 -5.66 20.56
CA ASP A 13 -11.12 -5.00 20.32
C ASP A 13 -11.10 -3.47 20.52
N LEU A 14 -10.19 -2.94 21.34
CA LEU A 14 -10.05 -1.51 21.64
C LEU A 14 -8.78 -0.90 21.03
N CYS A 15 -8.06 -1.68 20.23
CA CYS A 15 -6.74 -1.30 19.72
C CYS A 15 -6.86 -0.45 18.44
N ILE A 16 -6.55 0.84 18.56
CA ILE A 16 -6.45 1.81 17.44
C ILE A 16 -5.06 1.88 16.79
N CYS A 17 -4.13 1.03 17.22
CA CYS A 17 -2.74 1.08 16.80
C CYS A 17 -2.57 0.77 15.29
N GLY A 18 -3.56 0.11 14.65
CA GLY A 18 -3.63 -0.05 13.19
C GLY A 18 -3.97 1.24 12.45
N THR A 19 -4.91 2.04 12.95
CA THR A 19 -5.39 3.28 12.32
C THR A 19 -4.33 4.39 12.32
N ILE A 20 -3.65 4.58 13.46
CA ILE A 20 -2.56 5.58 13.60
C ILE A 20 -1.42 5.30 12.61
N SER A 21 -1.13 4.02 12.38
CA SER A 21 -0.02 3.62 11.53
C SER A 21 -0.26 3.93 10.06
N GLN A 22 -1.52 3.87 9.61
CA GLN A 22 -1.89 4.23 8.23
C GLN A 22 -1.90 5.76 8.03
N GLU A 23 -2.28 6.54 9.04
CA GLU A 23 -2.29 8.02 8.98
C GLU A 23 -0.90 8.65 8.81
N THR A 24 0.18 7.98 9.28
CA THR A 24 1.52 8.58 9.29
C THR A 24 2.32 8.32 7.99
N GLN A 25 1.86 7.41 7.13
CA GLN A 25 2.62 7.02 5.93
C GLN A 25 2.49 8.06 4.82
N LYS A 26 3.62 8.42 4.18
CA LYS A 26 3.68 9.29 2.99
C LYS A 26 3.81 8.44 1.73
N ILE A 27 2.68 8.10 1.13
CA ILE A 27 2.59 7.27 -0.07
C ILE A 27 2.80 8.13 -1.30
N LYS A 28 3.71 7.71 -2.19
CA LYS A 28 3.93 8.34 -3.51
C LYS A 28 3.61 7.36 -4.61
N ILE A 29 2.84 7.82 -5.60
CA ILE A 29 2.44 7.04 -6.77
C ILE A 29 2.90 7.79 -8.01
N TYR A 30 3.72 7.16 -8.84
CA TYR A 30 4.27 7.78 -10.05
C TYR A 30 4.52 6.74 -11.14
N THR A 31 4.73 7.19 -12.37
CA THR A 31 5.12 6.31 -13.48
C THR A 31 6.63 6.36 -13.70
N LYS A 32 7.20 5.21 -14.10
CA LYS A 32 8.60 5.06 -14.48
C LYS A 32 8.67 4.37 -15.83
N LYS A 33 9.45 4.92 -16.76
CA LYS A 33 9.78 4.24 -18.02
C LYS A 33 10.88 3.21 -17.76
N VAL A 34 10.62 1.96 -18.11
CA VAL A 34 11.59 0.86 -17.99
C VAL A 34 12.21 0.49 -19.35
N SER A 35 11.51 0.76 -20.45
CA SER A 35 12.06 0.72 -21.81
C SER A 35 11.26 1.66 -22.70
N TYR A 36 11.70 1.86 -23.96
CA TYR A 36 11.07 2.81 -24.89
C TYR A 36 9.54 2.66 -24.98
N LEU A 37 9.04 1.42 -24.95
CA LEU A 37 7.61 1.10 -25.07
C LEU A 37 6.95 0.64 -23.77
N LYS A 38 7.70 0.54 -22.65
CA LYS A 38 7.17 0.00 -21.40
C LYS A 38 7.27 1.01 -20.27
N VAL A 39 6.12 1.28 -19.67
CA VAL A 39 5.95 2.06 -18.45
C VAL A 39 5.49 1.13 -17.33
N VAL A 40 5.90 1.46 -16.11
CA VAL A 40 5.41 0.84 -14.88
C VAL A 40 4.90 1.92 -13.94
N THR A 41 3.87 1.61 -13.18
CA THR A 41 3.39 2.41 -12.07
C THR A 41 4.10 1.95 -10.80
N VAL A 42 4.70 2.90 -10.09
CA VAL A 42 5.47 2.66 -8.87
C VAL A 42 4.72 3.26 -7.69
N ILE A 43 4.56 2.48 -6.63
CA ILE A 43 3.94 2.89 -5.37
C ILE A 43 4.99 2.71 -4.27
N SER A 44 5.30 3.78 -3.55
CA SER A 44 6.37 3.83 -2.55
C SER A 44 5.90 4.51 -1.27
N GLY A 45 6.69 4.38 -0.20
CA GLY A 45 6.41 5.04 1.09
C GLY A 45 5.49 4.26 2.04
N MET A 46 5.29 2.96 1.78
CA MET A 46 4.55 2.05 2.65
C MET A 46 5.50 1.30 3.58
N ASP A 47 5.16 1.21 4.87
CA ASP A 47 5.95 0.49 5.86
C ASP A 47 5.54 -1.00 5.89
N PRO A 48 6.46 -1.94 5.60
CA PRO A 48 6.15 -3.36 5.58
C PRO A 48 5.91 -3.99 6.95
N LYS A 49 6.25 -3.32 8.05
CA LYS A 49 5.98 -3.78 9.42
C LYS A 49 4.53 -3.52 9.81
N THR A 50 3.91 -2.51 9.21
CA THR A 50 2.55 -2.07 9.59
C THR A 50 1.53 -2.35 8.50
N THR A 51 1.98 -2.56 7.26
CA THR A 51 1.14 -2.91 6.12
C THR A 51 1.54 -4.25 5.53
N ASN A 52 0.57 -5.14 5.30
CA ASN A 52 0.83 -6.40 4.60
C ASN A 52 1.04 -6.16 3.09
N ILE A 53 2.25 -5.78 2.70
CA ILE A 53 2.58 -5.40 1.32
C ILE A 53 2.36 -6.54 0.32
N LYS A 54 2.57 -7.80 0.73
CA LYS A 54 2.37 -8.96 -0.15
C LYS A 54 0.90 -9.11 -0.53
N GLU A 55 0.00 -9.00 0.44
CA GLU A 55 -1.44 -9.05 0.19
C GLU A 55 -1.90 -7.84 -0.62
N LEU A 56 -1.44 -6.63 -0.27
CA LEU A 56 -1.77 -5.41 -1.00
C LEU A 56 -1.35 -5.50 -2.46
N THR A 57 -0.13 -5.96 -2.72
CA THR A 57 0.38 -6.18 -4.09
C THR A 57 -0.50 -7.17 -4.86
N LYS A 58 -0.93 -8.27 -4.21
CA LYS A 58 -1.83 -9.26 -4.84
C LYS A 58 -3.18 -8.62 -5.20
N LYS A 59 -3.79 -7.87 -4.27
CA LYS A 59 -5.07 -7.20 -4.49
C LYS A 59 -4.99 -6.19 -5.64
N LEU A 60 -3.97 -5.34 -5.65
CA LEU A 60 -3.75 -4.35 -6.71
C LEU A 60 -3.64 -5.01 -8.08
N LYS A 61 -2.83 -6.07 -8.21
CA LYS A 61 -2.71 -6.85 -9.45
C LYS A 61 -4.03 -7.43 -9.92
N THR A 62 -4.79 -8.04 -9.01
CA THR A 62 -6.09 -8.64 -9.35
C THR A 62 -7.11 -7.59 -9.78
N LYS A 63 -7.17 -6.43 -9.12
CA LYS A 63 -8.13 -5.35 -9.44
C LYS A 63 -7.75 -4.56 -10.70
N ILE A 64 -6.47 -4.42 -10.97
CA ILE A 64 -5.95 -3.70 -12.15
C ILE A 64 -5.83 -4.64 -13.36
N ALA A 65 -5.77 -5.95 -13.14
CA ALA A 65 -5.54 -6.98 -14.15
C ALA A 65 -4.17 -6.82 -14.85
N CYS A 66 -3.12 -6.58 -14.07
CA CYS A 66 -1.76 -6.40 -14.55
C CYS A 66 -0.75 -7.29 -13.80
N GLY A 67 0.42 -7.47 -14.41
CA GLY A 67 1.59 -8.01 -13.72
C GLY A 67 2.14 -6.99 -12.71
N GLY A 68 2.82 -7.48 -11.68
CA GLY A 68 3.47 -6.61 -10.71
C GLY A 68 4.22 -7.35 -9.61
N THR A 69 5.09 -6.63 -8.92
CA THR A 69 5.94 -7.17 -7.86
C THR A 69 6.14 -6.15 -6.75
N TYR A 70 6.57 -6.63 -5.59
CA TYR A 70 7.14 -5.79 -4.55
C TYR A 70 8.65 -6.03 -4.53
N LYS A 71 9.43 -4.98 -4.75
CA LYS A 71 10.89 -5.01 -4.78
C LYS A 71 11.44 -3.66 -4.33
N ASP A 72 12.61 -3.63 -3.69
CA ASP A 72 13.29 -2.38 -3.32
C ASP A 72 12.38 -1.41 -2.53
N SER A 73 11.56 -1.97 -1.63
CA SER A 73 10.57 -1.24 -0.82
C SER A 73 9.48 -0.49 -1.61
N VAL A 74 9.27 -0.86 -2.88
CA VAL A 74 8.22 -0.31 -3.74
C VAL A 74 7.38 -1.41 -4.39
N ILE A 75 6.11 -1.12 -4.65
CA ILE A 75 5.27 -1.95 -5.52
C ILE A 75 5.39 -1.42 -6.94
N GLU A 76 5.73 -2.29 -7.89
CA GLU A 76 5.75 -1.98 -9.31
C GLU A 76 4.61 -2.74 -10.01
N LEU A 77 3.78 -2.02 -10.75
CA LEU A 77 2.68 -2.54 -11.57
C LEU A 77 2.96 -2.23 -13.03
N GLN A 78 2.76 -3.19 -13.92
CA GLN A 78 2.97 -2.97 -15.36
C GLN A 78 1.88 -2.06 -15.93
N GLY A 79 2.27 -1.05 -16.71
CA GLY A 79 1.35 -0.08 -17.30
C GLY A 79 1.23 1.22 -16.50
N GLU A 80 0.38 2.11 -17.01
CA GLU A 80 0.07 3.41 -16.41
C GLU A 80 -1.27 3.34 -15.68
N HIS A 81 -1.21 3.28 -14.35
CA HIS A 81 -2.33 2.97 -13.47
C HIS A 81 -2.31 3.83 -12.20
N THR A 82 -1.69 5.01 -12.23
CA THR A 82 -1.52 5.90 -11.07
C THR A 82 -2.86 6.24 -10.42
N GLU A 83 -3.85 6.67 -11.19
CA GLU A 83 -5.19 7.02 -10.69
C GLU A 83 -5.92 5.82 -10.11
N LYS A 84 -5.97 4.71 -10.86
CA LYS A 84 -6.62 3.47 -10.42
C LYS A 84 -5.95 2.88 -9.17
N ALA A 85 -4.62 2.97 -9.08
CA ALA A 85 -3.88 2.55 -7.89
C ALA A 85 -4.22 3.42 -6.67
N LYS A 86 -4.28 4.74 -6.83
CA LYS A 86 -4.69 5.66 -5.76
C LYS A 86 -6.09 5.33 -5.26
N GLU A 87 -7.05 5.17 -6.18
CA GLU A 87 -8.45 4.89 -5.84
C GLU A 87 -8.61 3.55 -5.08
N LEU A 88 -7.84 2.53 -5.47
CA LEU A 88 -7.82 1.25 -4.76
C LEU A 88 -7.18 1.36 -3.38
N LEU A 89 -6.10 2.14 -3.22
CA LEU A 89 -5.48 2.36 -1.92
C LEU A 89 -6.43 3.11 -0.97
N LEU A 90 -7.16 4.12 -1.46
CA LEU A 90 -8.23 4.78 -0.68
C LEU A 90 -9.29 3.76 -0.21
N LYS A 91 -9.72 2.85 -1.08
CA LYS A 91 -10.68 1.79 -0.74
C LYS A 91 -10.14 0.75 0.25
N GLU A 92 -8.83 0.56 0.29
CA GLU A 92 -8.15 -0.33 1.26
C GLU A 92 -7.88 0.35 2.61
N GLY A 93 -8.34 1.61 2.78
CA GLY A 93 -8.29 2.32 4.06
C GLY A 93 -7.07 3.21 4.26
N PHE A 94 -6.29 3.49 3.20
CA PHE A 94 -5.27 4.53 3.24
C PHE A 94 -5.94 5.90 3.14
N PRO A 95 -5.71 6.83 4.08
CA PRO A 95 -6.38 8.13 4.06
C PRO A 95 -5.83 9.00 2.93
N GLU A 96 -6.66 9.91 2.42
CA GLU A 96 -6.24 10.81 1.32
C GLU A 96 -5.04 11.69 1.71
N ALA A 97 -4.94 12.04 3.00
CA ALA A 97 -3.83 12.82 3.54
C ALA A 97 -2.45 12.12 3.45
N SER A 98 -2.43 10.79 3.24
CA SER A 98 -1.19 10.03 3.10
C SER A 98 -0.54 10.19 1.73
N PHE A 99 -1.27 10.65 0.70
CA PHE A 99 -0.74 10.72 -0.66
C PHE A 99 -0.01 12.05 -0.91
N SER A 100 1.17 11.97 -1.53
CA SER A 100 2.00 13.12 -1.92
C SER A 100 2.33 13.12 -3.40
#